data_AF-A0A7J5W2N7-F1
#
_entry.id   AF-A0A7J5W2N7-F1
#
_cell.length_a   1.000
_cell.length_b   1.000
_cell.length_c   1.000
_cell.angle_alpha   90.00
_cell.angle_beta   90.00
_cell.angle_gamma   90.00
#
_symmetry.space_group_name_H-M   'P 1'
#
loop_
_entity.id
_entity.type
_entity.pdbx_description
1 polymer ?
#
loop_
_entity_poly.entity_id
_entity_poly.type
_entity_poly.pdbx_seq_one_letter_code
_entity_poly.pdbx_strand_id
1 'polypeptide(L)'
;MNSNEQINPAESPSQRKDYTDLPLMLYSERSINIATFLGTPVAAGFLIRRNFINLGNETYGKHTLFISIAFTIIFFILIILSPEHIIDKIPNALFPAIYTLIVWYVLKRYQGEALDNHKKAGGSFYSVWKAAGIGFAASVVLVGMFFAYAFATTEDFDSEKYDRKIDVFSKNEEEAMMLYEIPEGASPMRIQGFIRTTGIPAWERNLVILDTLDAIENLDGLLIKQNGLLREYSQLRIALFKTIDSSFSVDSDKYETKMIEINGKIEAVLEDLNKLK
;
A
#
# COMPACT_ATOMS: atom_id res chain seq x y z
N MET A 1 -45.19 45.64 32.16
CA MET A 1 -45.15 44.32 32.80
C MET A 1 -46.24 43.49 32.15
N ASN A 2 -45.88 42.72 31.12
CA ASN A 2 -46.83 41.94 30.33
C ASN A 2 -46.81 40.49 30.80
N SER A 3 -47.97 40.05 31.28
CA SER A 3 -48.40 38.67 31.45
C SER A 3 -48.49 37.98 30.09
N ASN A 4 -47.80 36.84 29.93
CA ASN A 4 -48.15 35.73 29.02
C ASN A 4 -47.10 34.60 29.13
N GLU A 5 -47.17 33.80 30.18
CA GLU A 5 -46.66 32.42 30.13
C GLU A 5 -47.75 31.55 29.49
N GLN A 6 -47.69 31.40 28.16
CA GLN A 6 -48.38 30.31 27.49
C GLN A 6 -47.60 29.03 27.74
N ILE A 7 -48.10 28.22 28.68
CA ILE A 7 -47.70 26.82 28.82
C ILE A 7 -48.11 26.12 27.52
N ASN A 8 -47.12 25.75 26.73
CA ASN A 8 -47.28 24.98 25.51
C ASN A 8 -47.93 23.62 25.86
N PRO A 9 -49.05 23.21 25.23
CA PRO A 9 -49.70 21.96 25.56
C PRO A 9 -48.77 20.79 25.25
N ALA A 10 -48.62 19.90 26.24
CA ALA A 10 -47.89 18.65 26.12
C ALA A 10 -48.33 17.91 24.84
N GLU A 11 -47.33 17.52 24.04
CA GLU A 11 -47.52 16.66 22.86
C GLU A 11 -48.38 15.44 23.22
N SER A 12 -49.44 15.23 22.44
CA SER A 12 -50.41 14.16 22.67
C SER A 12 -49.74 12.77 22.60
N PRO A 13 -50.07 11.81 23.49
CA PRO A 13 -49.43 10.49 23.55
C PRO A 13 -49.66 9.55 22.34
N SER A 14 -50.27 10.00 21.25
CA SER A 14 -50.83 9.14 20.19
C SER A 14 -49.94 8.93 18.96
N GLN A 15 -48.61 8.92 19.10
CA GLN A 15 -47.70 8.45 18.04
C GLN A 15 -46.61 7.47 18.51
N ARG A 16 -46.88 6.59 19.50
CA ARG A 16 -46.13 5.33 19.58
C ARG A 16 -46.72 4.36 18.55
N LYS A 17 -45.96 4.05 17.51
CA LYS A 17 -46.27 2.90 16.64
C LYS A 17 -46.41 1.66 17.51
N ASP A 18 -47.60 1.07 17.53
CA ASP A 18 -47.83 -0.24 18.12
C ASP A 18 -47.21 -1.28 17.19
N TYR A 19 -46.12 -1.92 17.63
CA TYR A 19 -45.34 -2.87 16.83
C TYR A 19 -45.89 -4.31 16.93
N THR A 20 -47.03 -4.50 17.57
CA THR A 20 -47.60 -5.84 17.84
C THR A 20 -48.11 -6.59 16.59
N ASP A 21 -48.36 -5.89 15.47
CA ASP A 21 -48.91 -6.48 14.25
C ASP A 21 -47.88 -6.69 13.11
N LEU A 22 -46.60 -6.37 13.30
CA LEU A 22 -45.58 -6.63 12.29
C LEU A 22 -45.19 -8.12 12.30
N PRO A 23 -45.17 -8.82 11.15
CA PRO A 23 -44.80 -10.22 11.12
C PRO A 23 -43.36 -10.39 11.62
N LEU A 24 -43.14 -11.35 12.51
CA LEU A 24 -41.82 -11.72 12.99
C LEU A 24 -40.94 -12.11 11.79
N MET A 25 -39.92 -11.31 11.49
CA MET A 25 -39.02 -11.56 10.37
C MET A 25 -37.64 -11.98 10.86
N LEU A 26 -37.13 -13.10 10.36
CA LEU A 26 -35.77 -13.58 10.67
C LEU A 26 -34.90 -13.60 9.42
N TYR A 27 -33.59 -13.51 9.58
CA TYR A 27 -32.63 -13.87 8.54
C TYR A 27 -32.41 -15.38 8.57
N SER A 28 -32.55 -16.02 7.42
CA SER A 28 -32.33 -17.46 7.28
C SER A 28 -30.84 -17.81 7.34
N GLU A 29 -30.54 -19.07 7.65
CA GLU A 29 -29.18 -19.63 7.62
C GLU A 29 -28.46 -19.32 6.31
N ARG A 30 -29.12 -19.55 5.17
CA ARG A 30 -28.58 -19.23 3.85
C ARG A 30 -28.23 -17.75 3.70
N SER A 31 -29.09 -16.86 4.20
CA SER A 31 -28.87 -15.41 4.09
C SER A 31 -27.67 -14.96 4.92
N ILE A 32 -27.54 -15.51 6.14
CA ILE A 32 -26.43 -15.20 7.04
C ILE A 32 -25.11 -15.71 6.46
N ASN A 33 -25.06 -16.95 5.96
CA ASN A 33 -23.85 -17.51 5.37
C ASN A 33 -23.40 -16.73 4.13
N ILE A 34 -24.34 -16.32 3.26
CA ILE A 34 -24.02 -15.50 2.08
C ILE A 34 -23.46 -14.13 2.50
N ALA A 35 -24.10 -13.46 3.46
CA ALA A 35 -23.61 -12.18 3.96
C ALA A 35 -22.23 -12.30 4.64
N THR A 36 -22.00 -13.40 5.36
CA THR A 36 -20.72 -13.70 6.01
C THR A 36 -19.62 -13.88 4.97
N PHE A 37 -19.88 -14.71 3.96
CA PHE A 37 -18.93 -14.98 2.88
C PHE A 37 -18.58 -13.71 2.10
N LEU A 38 -19.56 -12.87 1.79
CA LEU A 38 -19.37 -11.61 1.06
C LEU A 38 -18.79 -10.48 1.91
N GLY A 39 -19.09 -10.47 3.21
CA GLY A 39 -19.14 -9.27 4.03
C GLY A 39 -18.30 -9.26 5.30
N THR A 40 -17.64 -10.38 5.62
CA THR A 40 -16.88 -10.65 6.85
C THR A 40 -17.72 -11.02 8.09
N PRO A 41 -17.11 -11.58 9.16
CA PRO A 41 -17.82 -12.03 10.36
C PRO A 41 -18.69 -10.96 11.04
N VAL A 42 -18.33 -9.68 10.93
CA VAL A 42 -19.16 -8.58 11.48
C VAL A 42 -20.52 -8.48 10.80
N ALA A 43 -20.61 -8.76 9.49
CA ALA A 43 -21.88 -8.82 8.78
C ALA A 43 -22.76 -9.95 9.34
N ALA A 44 -22.17 -11.13 9.61
CA ALA A 44 -22.85 -12.23 10.28
C ALA A 44 -23.37 -11.81 11.65
N GLY A 45 -22.52 -11.19 12.47
CA GLY A 45 -22.89 -10.76 13.81
C GLY A 45 -24.04 -9.75 13.83
N PHE A 46 -24.10 -8.84 12.87
CA PHE A 46 -25.22 -7.90 12.70
C PHE A 46 -26.54 -8.63 12.40
N LEU A 47 -26.53 -9.59 11.48
CA LEU A 47 -27.72 -10.35 11.09
C LEU A 47 -28.19 -11.28 12.23
N ILE A 48 -27.26 -11.98 12.89
CA ILE A 48 -27.54 -12.86 14.01
C ILE A 48 -28.07 -12.05 15.20
N ARG A 49 -27.51 -10.87 15.48
CA ARG A 49 -28.05 -9.94 16.48
C ARG A 49 -29.50 -9.57 16.16
N ARG A 50 -29.82 -9.28 14.90
CA ARG A 50 -31.19 -8.92 14.52
C ARG A 50 -32.16 -10.07 14.76
N ASN A 51 -31.75 -11.31 14.48
CA ASN A 51 -32.53 -12.50 14.83
C ASN A 51 -32.75 -12.60 16.35
N PHE A 52 -31.70 -12.44 17.15
CA PHE A 52 -31.81 -12.49 18.62
C PHE A 52 -32.78 -11.45 19.16
N ILE A 53 -32.73 -10.21 18.66
CA ILE A 53 -33.66 -9.14 19.05
C ILE A 53 -35.10 -9.54 18.71
N ASN A 54 -35.33 -10.07 17.50
CA ASN A 54 -36.66 -10.47 17.05
C ASN A 54 -37.19 -11.69 17.82
N LEU A 55 -36.29 -12.56 18.29
CA LEU A 55 -36.60 -13.68 19.19
C LEU A 55 -36.74 -13.27 20.67
N GLY A 56 -36.73 -11.97 20.98
CA GLY A 56 -36.89 -11.45 22.35
C GLY A 56 -35.64 -11.55 23.23
N ASN A 57 -34.48 -11.84 22.65
CA ASN A 57 -33.23 -12.06 23.37
C ASN A 57 -32.17 -11.00 23.04
N GLU A 58 -32.39 -9.76 23.46
CA GLU A 58 -31.53 -8.62 23.13
C GLU A 58 -30.10 -8.76 23.71
N THR A 59 -29.95 -9.35 24.90
CA THR A 59 -28.65 -9.51 25.57
C THR A 59 -27.71 -10.38 24.74
N TYR A 60 -28.18 -11.55 24.28
CA TYR A 60 -27.38 -12.40 23.40
C TYR A 60 -27.08 -11.70 22.07
N GLY A 61 -28.03 -10.92 21.55
CA GLY A 61 -27.79 -10.09 20.37
C GLY A 61 -26.65 -9.08 20.54
N LYS A 62 -26.54 -8.41 21.69
CA LYS A 62 -25.43 -7.50 22.00
C LYS A 62 -24.09 -8.23 22.08
N HIS A 63 -24.05 -9.36 22.78
CA HIS A 63 -22.83 -10.19 22.86
C HIS A 63 -22.36 -10.65 21.49
N THR A 64 -23.28 -11.14 20.63
CA THR A 64 -22.93 -11.58 19.29
C THR A 64 -22.30 -10.48 18.45
N LEU A 65 -22.88 -9.27 18.47
CA LEU A 65 -22.32 -8.15 17.72
C LEU A 65 -20.92 -7.78 18.23
N PHE A 66 -20.74 -7.64 19.55
CA PHE A 66 -19.43 -7.30 20.13
C PHE A 66 -18.36 -8.36 19.81
N ILE A 67 -18.70 -9.64 19.97
CA ILE A 67 -17.80 -10.76 19.66
C ILE A 67 -17.44 -10.74 18.17
N SER A 68 -18.39 -10.51 17.28
CA SER A 68 -18.13 -10.47 15.83
C SER A 68 -17.22 -9.31 15.41
N ILE A 69 -17.37 -8.14 16.04
CA ILE A 69 -16.49 -6.98 15.81
C ILE A 69 -15.09 -7.29 16.32
N ALA A 70 -14.97 -7.76 17.56
CA ALA A 70 -13.68 -8.13 18.16
C ALA A 70 -12.96 -9.22 17.35
N PHE A 71 -13.68 -10.26 16.94
CA PHE A 71 -13.15 -11.32 16.08
C PHE A 71 -12.64 -10.76 14.74
N THR A 72 -13.42 -9.88 14.10
CA THR A 72 -13.01 -9.25 12.84
C THR A 72 -11.73 -8.42 13.01
N ILE A 73 -11.66 -7.59 14.05
CA ILE A 73 -10.47 -6.76 14.35
C ILE A 73 -9.25 -7.64 14.60
N ILE A 74 -9.37 -8.64 15.50
CA ILE A 74 -8.26 -9.55 15.82
C ILE A 74 -7.80 -10.31 14.57
N PHE A 75 -8.74 -10.79 13.75
CA PHE A 75 -8.44 -11.49 12.52
C PHE A 75 -7.61 -10.62 11.54
N PHE A 76 -8.00 -9.37 11.31
CA PHE A 76 -7.24 -8.47 10.43
C PHE A 76 -5.91 -8.04 11.03
N ILE A 77 -5.81 -7.83 12.35
CA ILE A 77 -4.52 -7.57 13.01
C ILE A 77 -3.57 -8.74 12.79
N LEU A 78 -4.05 -9.97 12.96
CA LEU A 78 -3.24 -11.16 12.71
C LEU A 78 -2.78 -11.26 11.26
N ILE A 79 -3.62 -10.88 10.28
CA ILE A 79 -3.22 -10.81 8.87
C ILE A 79 -2.12 -9.76 8.67
N ILE A 80 -2.29 -8.55 9.18
CA ILE A 80 -1.32 -7.45 9.01
C ILE A 80 0.03 -7.79 9.65
N LEU A 81 0.03 -8.46 10.80
CA LEU A 81 1.25 -8.89 11.47
C LEU A 81 1.89 -10.15 10.87
N SER A 82 1.21 -10.83 9.96
CA SER A 82 1.72 -12.07 9.36
C SER A 82 2.73 -11.77 8.25
N PRO A 83 3.87 -12.50 8.20
CA PRO A 83 4.82 -12.36 7.10
C PRO A 83 4.20 -12.68 5.73
N GLU A 84 4.52 -11.86 4.73
CA GLU A 84 3.98 -11.97 3.36
C GLU A 84 4.18 -13.36 2.75
N HIS A 85 5.37 -13.95 2.91
CA HIS A 85 5.71 -15.29 2.39
C HIS A 85 4.84 -16.43 2.95
N ILE A 86 4.16 -16.22 4.09
CA ILE A 86 3.19 -17.16 4.66
C ILE A 86 1.81 -16.93 4.04
N ILE A 87 1.38 -15.66 3.98
CA ILE A 87 0.06 -15.27 3.47
C ILE A 87 -0.10 -15.66 2.00
N ASP A 88 0.93 -15.48 1.18
CA ASP A 88 0.89 -15.81 -0.27
C ASP A 88 0.62 -17.28 -0.58
N LYS A 89 0.90 -18.17 0.38
CA LYS A 89 0.66 -19.61 0.23
C LYS A 89 -0.77 -20.01 0.61
N ILE A 90 -1.54 -19.12 1.23
CA ILE A 90 -2.87 -19.41 1.72
C ILE A 90 -3.89 -19.12 0.60
N PRO A 91 -4.72 -20.10 0.21
CA PRO A 91 -5.77 -19.86 -0.79
C PRO A 91 -6.74 -18.77 -0.32
N ASN A 92 -7.07 -17.80 -1.19
CA ASN A 92 -7.93 -16.65 -0.88
C ASN A 92 -9.31 -17.03 -0.29
N ALA A 93 -9.84 -18.19 -0.67
CA ALA A 93 -11.13 -18.69 -0.18
C ALA A 93 -11.06 -19.39 1.20
N LEU A 94 -9.86 -19.72 1.70
CA LEU A 94 -9.69 -20.49 2.92
C LEU A 94 -10.18 -19.72 4.15
N PHE A 95 -9.78 -18.45 4.29
CA PHE A 95 -10.24 -17.64 5.41
C PHE A 95 -11.77 -17.46 5.40
N PRO A 96 -12.41 -17.07 4.27
CA PRO A 96 -13.87 -17.07 4.15
C PRO A 96 -14.53 -18.38 4.51
N ALA A 97 -13.99 -19.51 4.06
CA ALA A 97 -14.54 -20.81 4.40
C ALA A 97 -14.49 -21.08 5.91
N ILE A 98 -13.35 -20.81 6.57
CA ILE A 98 -13.17 -21.07 8.00
C ILE A 98 -14.14 -20.23 8.84
N TYR A 99 -14.17 -18.91 8.64
CA TYR A 99 -15.05 -18.08 9.48
C TYR A 99 -16.53 -18.29 9.15
N THR A 100 -16.88 -18.65 7.90
CA THR A 100 -18.26 -18.99 7.54
C THR A 100 -18.68 -20.29 8.22
N LEU A 101 -17.79 -21.29 8.32
CA LEU A 101 -18.05 -22.53 9.04
C LEU A 101 -18.25 -22.29 10.54
N ILE A 102 -17.45 -21.42 11.16
CA ILE A 102 -17.61 -21.00 12.56
C ILE A 102 -18.98 -20.33 12.75
N VAL A 103 -19.34 -19.38 11.89
CA VAL A 103 -20.63 -18.68 11.93
C VAL A 103 -21.79 -19.65 11.78
N TRP A 104 -21.72 -20.57 10.80
CA TRP A 104 -22.72 -21.60 10.59
C TRP A 104 -22.92 -22.45 11.85
N TYR A 105 -21.83 -22.90 12.46
CA TYR A 105 -21.87 -23.69 13.69
C TYR A 105 -22.53 -22.93 14.84
N VAL A 106 -22.12 -21.66 15.06
CA VAL A 106 -22.71 -20.79 16.09
C VAL A 106 -24.20 -20.59 15.82
N LEU A 107 -24.58 -20.29 14.58
CA LEU A 107 -25.98 -20.09 14.21
C LEU A 107 -26.82 -21.34 14.49
N LYS A 108 -26.36 -22.52 14.07
CA LYS A 108 -27.10 -23.76 14.29
C LYS A 108 -27.22 -24.08 15.78
N ARG A 109 -26.17 -23.83 16.56
CA ARG A 109 -26.14 -24.07 18.01
C ARG A 109 -27.08 -23.19 18.82
N TYR A 110 -27.26 -21.93 18.43
CA TYR A 110 -28.00 -20.94 19.23
C TYR A 110 -29.35 -20.51 18.64
N GLN A 111 -29.52 -20.57 17.31
CA GLN A 111 -30.75 -20.13 16.62
C GLN A 111 -31.34 -21.23 15.72
N GLY A 112 -30.69 -22.38 15.57
CA GLY A 112 -31.13 -23.44 14.65
C GLY A 112 -32.56 -23.90 14.89
N GLU A 113 -32.90 -24.24 16.14
CA GLU A 113 -34.25 -24.70 16.49
C GLU A 113 -35.30 -23.60 16.27
N ALA A 114 -35.01 -22.37 16.66
CA ALA A 114 -35.91 -21.23 16.47
C ALA A 114 -36.16 -20.96 14.97
N LEU A 115 -35.13 -21.03 14.14
CA LEU A 115 -35.24 -20.86 12.69
C LEU A 115 -36.03 -22.01 12.04
N ASP A 116 -35.81 -23.24 12.46
CA ASP A 116 -36.52 -24.42 11.95
C ASP A 116 -38.01 -24.38 12.34
N ASN A 117 -38.33 -23.98 13.58
CA ASN A 117 -39.71 -23.80 14.05
C ASN A 117 -40.41 -22.64 13.31
N HIS A 118 -39.71 -21.51 13.13
CA HIS A 118 -40.23 -20.37 12.36
C HIS A 118 -40.56 -20.77 10.92
N LYS A 119 -39.69 -21.56 10.28
CA LYS A 119 -39.91 -22.07 8.92
C LYS A 119 -41.10 -23.04 8.85
N LYS A 120 -41.22 -23.97 9.80
CA LYS A 120 -42.35 -24.93 9.87
C LYS A 120 -43.69 -24.24 10.10
N ALA A 121 -43.70 -23.15 10.86
CA ALA A 121 -44.88 -22.33 11.12
C ALA A 121 -45.26 -21.42 9.93
N GLY A 122 -44.55 -21.48 8.80
CA GLY A 122 -44.80 -20.59 7.65
C GLY A 122 -44.33 -19.15 7.88
N GLY A 123 -43.42 -18.93 8.82
CA GLY A 123 -42.88 -17.62 9.17
C GLY A 123 -42.10 -16.95 8.04
N SER A 124 -42.13 -15.62 8.01
CA SER A 124 -41.48 -14.81 6.98
C SER A 124 -39.98 -14.63 7.25
N PHE A 125 -39.17 -14.65 6.19
CA PHE A 125 -37.73 -14.37 6.25
C PHE A 125 -37.38 -13.13 5.43
N TYR A 126 -36.34 -12.41 5.86
CA TYR A 126 -35.74 -11.38 5.03
C TYR A 126 -35.14 -12.00 3.76
N SER A 127 -35.14 -11.22 2.66
CA SER A 127 -34.56 -11.68 1.40
C SER A 127 -33.04 -11.86 1.50
N VAL A 128 -32.53 -12.82 0.74
CA VAL A 128 -31.08 -13.06 0.62
C VAL A 128 -30.36 -11.81 0.10
N TRP A 129 -30.99 -11.07 -0.83
CA TRP A 129 -30.43 -9.81 -1.36
C TRP A 129 -30.24 -8.73 -0.29
N LYS A 130 -31.16 -8.62 0.68
CA LYS A 130 -31.00 -7.69 1.80
C LYS A 130 -29.78 -8.07 2.64
N ALA A 131 -29.60 -9.35 2.93
CA ALA A 131 -28.44 -9.84 3.67
C ALA A 131 -27.13 -9.65 2.89
N ALA A 132 -27.14 -9.95 1.58
CA ALA A 132 -25.99 -9.73 0.71
C ALA A 132 -25.60 -8.24 0.64
N GLY A 133 -26.56 -7.32 0.57
CA GLY A 133 -26.30 -5.88 0.61
C GLY A 133 -25.67 -5.41 1.93
N ILE A 134 -26.09 -5.98 3.07
CA ILE A 134 -25.46 -5.73 4.37
C ILE A 134 -24.02 -6.26 4.39
N GLY A 135 -23.80 -7.46 3.86
CA GLY A 135 -22.45 -8.01 3.69
C GLY A 135 -21.57 -7.11 2.85
N PHE A 136 -22.05 -6.71 1.67
CA PHE A 136 -21.33 -5.80 0.79
C PHE A 136 -20.99 -4.46 1.46
N ALA A 137 -21.94 -3.85 2.18
CA ALA A 137 -21.70 -2.61 2.91
C ALA A 137 -20.61 -2.76 3.98
N ALA A 138 -20.60 -3.88 4.72
CA ALA A 138 -19.55 -4.17 5.69
C ALA A 138 -18.18 -4.33 5.01
N SER A 139 -18.11 -5.00 3.86
CA SER A 139 -16.88 -5.10 3.07
C SER A 139 -16.38 -3.74 2.58
N VAL A 140 -17.26 -2.87 2.10
CA VAL A 140 -16.89 -1.50 1.67
C VAL A 140 -16.26 -0.72 2.83
N VAL A 141 -16.83 -0.80 4.04
CA VAL A 141 -16.26 -0.14 5.22
C VAL A 141 -14.86 -0.67 5.53
N LEU A 142 -14.68 -1.99 5.52
CA LEU A 142 -13.38 -2.61 5.83
C LEU A 142 -12.32 -2.29 4.77
N VAL A 143 -12.67 -2.36 3.49
CA VAL A 143 -11.78 -1.96 2.39
C VAL A 143 -11.41 -0.48 2.52
N GLY A 144 -12.37 0.38 2.85
CA GLY A 144 -12.11 1.80 3.11
C GLY A 144 -11.14 2.04 4.25
N MET A 145 -11.26 1.30 5.37
CA MET A 145 -10.30 1.36 6.48
C MET A 145 -8.90 0.90 6.06
N PHE A 146 -8.80 -0.15 5.24
CA PHE A 146 -7.52 -0.64 4.73
C PHE A 146 -6.84 0.39 3.83
N PHE A 147 -7.58 1.01 2.90
CA PHE A 147 -7.06 2.11 2.09
C PHE A 147 -6.64 3.32 2.93
N ALA A 148 -7.44 3.69 3.94
CA ALA A 148 -7.10 4.78 4.84
C ALA A 148 -5.82 4.49 5.63
N TYR A 149 -5.64 3.26 6.12
CA TYR A 149 -4.42 2.83 6.76
C TYR A 149 -3.24 2.89 5.78
N ALA A 150 -3.35 2.26 4.61
CA ALA A 150 -2.30 2.24 3.60
C ALA A 150 -1.83 3.66 3.23
N PHE A 151 -2.78 4.58 3.00
CA PHE A 151 -2.46 5.98 2.69
C PHE A 151 -1.88 6.75 3.88
N ALA A 152 -2.27 6.41 5.11
CA ALA A 152 -1.70 7.02 6.31
C ALA A 152 -0.30 6.49 6.65
N THR A 153 0.07 5.30 6.17
CA THR A 153 1.35 4.65 6.47
C THR A 153 2.34 4.62 5.31
N THR A 154 1.98 5.12 4.13
CA THR A 154 2.98 5.41 3.08
C THR A 154 3.87 6.54 3.58
N GLU A 155 5.02 6.18 4.16
CA GLU A 155 6.10 7.14 4.38
C GLU A 155 6.72 7.47 3.02
N ASP A 156 6.56 8.72 2.58
CA ASP A 156 7.34 9.25 1.46
C ASP A 156 8.83 9.07 1.77
N PHE A 157 9.63 8.70 0.76
CA PHE A 157 11.08 8.64 0.93
C PHE A 157 11.64 10.03 1.32
N ASP A 158 12.81 10.04 1.95
CA ASP A 158 13.51 11.27 2.34
C ASP A 158 14.02 12.03 1.09
N SER A 159 13.11 12.76 0.44
CA SER A 159 13.33 13.51 -0.79
C SER A 159 14.37 14.61 -0.60
N GLU A 160 14.37 15.30 0.53
CA GLU A 160 15.38 16.32 0.81
C GLU A 160 16.79 15.71 0.87
N LYS A 161 16.95 14.53 1.48
CA LYS A 161 18.24 13.83 1.50
C LYS A 161 18.64 13.37 0.11
N TYR A 162 17.69 12.90 -0.70
CA TYR A 162 17.94 12.54 -2.10
C TYR A 162 18.46 13.76 -2.88
N ASP A 163 17.74 14.88 -2.85
CA ASP A 163 18.10 16.10 -3.57
C ASP A 163 19.46 16.64 -3.15
N ARG A 164 19.73 16.72 -1.84
CA ARG A 164 21.05 17.13 -1.32
C ARG A 164 22.19 16.26 -1.85
N LYS A 165 21.96 14.96 -2.02
CA LYS A 165 22.97 14.03 -2.52
C LYS A 165 23.17 14.17 -4.02
N ILE A 166 22.11 14.40 -4.80
CA ILE A 166 22.19 14.73 -6.23
C ILE A 166 22.92 16.06 -6.46
N ASP A 167 22.77 17.05 -5.59
CA ASP A 167 23.56 18.29 -5.66
C ASP A 167 25.05 18.02 -5.47
N VAL A 168 25.42 17.15 -4.51
CA VAL A 168 26.83 16.76 -4.33
C VAL A 168 27.33 15.95 -5.53
N PHE A 169 26.49 15.08 -6.10
CA PHE A 169 26.81 14.35 -7.31
C PHE A 169 27.17 15.31 -8.45
N SER A 170 26.33 16.32 -8.68
CA SER A 170 26.49 17.31 -9.75
C SER A 170 27.77 18.12 -9.58
N LYS A 171 28.11 18.51 -8.35
CA LYS A 171 29.36 19.22 -8.05
C LYS A 171 30.61 18.39 -8.33
N ASN A 172 30.60 17.10 -8.00
CA ASN A 172 31.70 16.20 -8.33
C ASN A 172 31.82 15.98 -9.84
N GLU A 173 30.69 15.93 -10.57
CA GLU A 173 30.70 15.88 -12.03
C GLU A 173 31.36 17.14 -12.60
N GLU A 174 30.91 18.33 -12.19
CA GLU A 174 31.52 19.61 -12.60
C GLU A 174 33.03 19.60 -12.34
N GLU A 175 33.45 19.15 -11.15
CA GLU A 175 34.86 19.03 -10.79
C GLU A 175 35.63 18.10 -11.73
N ALA A 176 35.06 16.93 -12.07
CA ALA A 176 35.70 15.98 -12.98
C ALA A 176 35.76 16.49 -14.42
N MET A 177 34.75 17.24 -14.85
CA MET A 177 34.61 17.78 -16.19
C MET A 177 35.54 18.97 -16.47
N MET A 178 36.16 19.57 -15.44
CA MET A 178 37.24 20.56 -15.62
C MET A 178 38.45 20.01 -16.42
N LEU A 179 38.54 18.69 -16.64
CA LEU A 179 39.48 18.10 -17.60
C LEU A 179 39.39 18.77 -18.98
N TYR A 180 38.19 19.11 -19.44
CA TYR A 180 37.94 19.73 -20.75
C TYR A 180 38.27 21.22 -20.78
N GLU A 181 38.51 21.85 -19.63
CA GLU A 181 38.95 23.23 -19.51
C GLU A 181 40.49 23.36 -19.53
N ILE A 182 41.22 22.24 -19.48
CA ILE A 182 42.68 22.25 -19.59
C ILE A 182 43.07 22.76 -21.00
N PRO A 183 43.91 23.80 -21.12
CA PRO A 183 44.26 24.38 -22.41
C PRO A 183 44.86 23.38 -23.39
N GLU A 184 44.53 23.53 -24.67
CA GLU A 184 45.19 22.82 -25.76
C GLU A 184 46.70 23.06 -25.72
N GLY A 185 47.48 21.97 -25.85
CA GLY A 185 48.95 22.01 -25.74
C GLY A 185 49.49 21.88 -24.30
N ALA A 186 48.63 21.66 -23.29
CA ALA A 186 49.09 21.28 -21.96
C ALA A 186 49.95 20.00 -21.99
N SER A 187 50.93 19.91 -21.11
CA SER A 187 51.81 18.73 -21.06
C SER A 187 51.04 17.46 -20.66
N PRO A 188 51.41 16.29 -21.20
CA PRO A 188 50.81 15.01 -20.80
C PRO A 188 50.82 14.79 -19.27
N MET A 189 51.90 15.21 -18.60
CA MET A 189 52.03 15.12 -17.14
C MET A 189 50.95 15.91 -16.39
N ARG A 190 50.55 17.09 -16.90
CA ARG A 190 49.47 17.90 -16.29
C ARG A 190 48.11 17.21 -16.45
N ILE A 191 47.83 16.68 -17.64
CA ILE A 191 46.57 16.00 -17.96
C ILE A 191 46.43 14.72 -17.15
N GLN A 192 47.45 13.86 -17.18
CA GLN A 192 47.50 12.62 -16.40
C GLN A 192 47.42 12.88 -14.90
N GLY A 193 48.13 13.93 -14.42
CA GLY A 193 48.03 14.39 -13.04
C GLY A 193 46.59 14.68 -12.64
N PHE A 194 45.91 15.54 -13.39
CA PHE A 194 44.50 15.88 -13.14
C PHE A 194 43.59 14.64 -13.16
N ILE A 195 43.71 13.78 -14.19
CA ILE A 195 42.90 12.57 -14.32
C ILE A 195 43.02 11.68 -13.08
N ARG A 196 44.26 11.46 -12.62
CA ARG A 196 44.55 10.52 -11.52
C ARG A 196 44.22 11.08 -10.14
N THR A 197 44.39 12.39 -9.93
CA THR A 197 44.21 13.00 -8.59
C THR A 197 42.84 13.65 -8.39
N THR A 198 42.16 14.04 -9.46
CA THR A 198 40.92 14.82 -9.39
C THR A 198 39.81 14.14 -10.18
N GLY A 199 40.02 13.92 -11.48
CA GLY A 199 38.98 13.43 -12.39
C GLY A 199 38.38 12.08 -12.01
N ILE A 200 39.18 11.01 -11.98
CA ILE A 200 38.71 9.67 -11.61
C ILE A 200 38.19 9.65 -10.15
N PRO A 201 38.91 10.20 -9.16
CA PRO A 201 38.40 10.24 -7.78
C PRO A 201 37.05 10.94 -7.61
N ALA A 202 36.75 11.99 -8.38
CA ALA A 202 35.46 12.66 -8.34
C ALA A 202 34.31 11.76 -8.82
N TRP A 203 34.51 11.03 -9.92
CA TRP A 203 33.54 10.02 -10.37
C TRP A 203 33.40 8.84 -9.41
N GLU A 204 34.48 8.41 -8.76
CA GLU A 204 34.42 7.35 -7.75
C GLU A 204 33.62 7.79 -6.51
N ARG A 205 33.75 9.06 -6.08
CA ARG A 205 32.87 9.63 -5.04
C ARG A 205 31.39 9.60 -5.47
N ASN A 206 31.10 9.82 -6.74
CA ASN A 206 29.74 9.73 -7.27
C ASN A 206 29.15 8.33 -7.23
N LEU A 207 29.96 7.29 -7.48
CA LEU A 207 29.52 5.91 -7.29
C LEU A 207 29.12 5.62 -5.83
N VAL A 208 29.89 6.13 -4.87
CA VAL A 208 29.55 6.02 -3.44
C VAL A 208 28.28 6.79 -3.10
N ILE A 209 28.06 7.97 -3.68
CA ILE A 209 26.81 8.73 -3.50
C ILE A 209 25.62 7.89 -3.97
N LEU A 210 25.72 7.27 -5.15
CA LEU A 210 24.67 6.43 -5.69
C LEU A 210 24.38 5.22 -4.80
N ASP A 211 25.40 4.58 -4.22
CA ASP A 211 25.19 3.52 -3.22
C ASP A 211 24.41 4.03 -2.00
N THR A 212 24.66 5.27 -1.56
CA THR A 212 23.90 5.86 -0.44
C THR A 212 22.48 6.27 -0.82
N LEU A 213 22.23 6.60 -2.09
CA LEU A 213 20.90 6.92 -2.59
C LEU A 213 20.04 5.66 -2.74
N ASP A 214 20.62 4.57 -3.24
CA ASP A 214 19.95 3.27 -3.40
C ASP A 214 19.56 2.64 -2.04
N ALA A 215 20.16 3.10 -0.94
CA ALA A 215 19.85 2.69 0.43
C ALA A 215 18.72 3.51 1.09
N ILE A 216 18.11 4.49 0.40
CA ILE A 216 16.97 5.24 0.92
C ILE A 216 15.72 4.35 0.89
N GLU A 217 15.05 4.21 2.03
CA GLU A 217 13.81 3.45 2.14
C GLU A 217 12.69 4.09 1.33
N ASN A 218 11.83 3.24 0.75
CA ASN A 218 10.68 3.65 -0.08
C ASN A 218 11.04 4.52 -1.30
N LEU A 219 12.27 4.45 -1.80
CA LEU A 219 12.69 5.23 -2.96
C LEU A 219 11.85 4.88 -4.20
N ASP A 220 11.41 5.92 -4.92
CA ASP A 220 10.57 5.78 -6.10
C ASP A 220 11.25 4.97 -7.22
N GLY A 221 10.48 4.14 -7.91
CA GLY A 221 11.00 3.25 -8.97
C GLY A 221 11.64 4.00 -10.15
N LEU A 222 11.17 5.21 -10.47
CA LEU A 222 11.77 6.08 -11.48
C LEU A 222 13.15 6.56 -11.03
N LEU A 223 13.30 6.93 -9.75
CA LEU A 223 14.57 7.37 -9.17
C LEU A 223 15.59 6.23 -9.06
N ILE A 224 15.14 5.01 -8.75
CA ILE A 224 15.99 3.81 -8.81
C ILE A 224 16.55 3.62 -10.23
N LYS A 225 15.70 3.77 -11.25
CA LYS A 225 16.13 3.67 -12.65
C LYS A 225 17.11 4.79 -13.03
N GLN A 226 16.84 6.03 -12.59
CA GLN A 226 17.75 7.16 -12.78
C GLN A 226 19.11 6.92 -12.14
N ASN A 227 19.17 6.44 -10.88
CA ASN A 227 20.41 6.11 -10.20
C ASN A 227 21.23 5.06 -10.97
N GLY A 228 20.55 4.05 -11.52
CA GLY A 228 21.18 3.04 -12.37
C GLY A 228 21.88 3.63 -13.60
N LEU A 229 21.22 4.55 -14.30
CA LEU A 229 21.81 5.24 -15.46
C LEU A 229 22.96 6.18 -15.06
N LEU A 230 22.82 6.93 -13.97
CA LEU A 230 23.90 7.78 -13.45
C LEU A 230 25.14 6.97 -13.04
N ARG A 231 24.93 5.75 -12.55
CA ARG A 231 26.00 4.80 -12.23
C ARG A 231 26.75 4.36 -13.48
N GLU A 232 26.01 3.94 -14.51
CA GLU A 232 26.58 3.55 -15.80
C GLU A 232 27.36 4.71 -16.43
N TYR A 233 26.77 5.91 -16.44
CA TYR A 233 27.42 7.13 -16.89
C TYR A 233 28.76 7.38 -16.16
N SER A 234 28.76 7.33 -14.83
CA SER A 234 29.97 7.54 -14.02
C SER A 234 31.05 6.48 -14.31
N GLN A 235 30.66 5.22 -14.49
CA GLN A 235 31.59 4.14 -14.83
C GLN A 235 32.20 4.32 -16.23
N LEU A 236 31.40 4.72 -17.21
CA LEU A 236 31.87 5.03 -18.56
C LEU A 236 32.84 6.23 -18.55
N ARG A 237 32.56 7.27 -17.77
CA ARG A 237 33.46 8.42 -17.59
C ARG A 237 34.80 8.01 -16.97
N ILE A 238 34.79 7.17 -15.93
CA ILE A 238 36.03 6.60 -15.36
C ILE A 238 36.79 5.80 -16.42
N ALA A 239 36.11 4.97 -17.21
CA ALA A 239 36.73 4.16 -18.26
C ALA A 239 37.35 5.05 -19.36
N LEU A 240 36.68 6.14 -19.73
CA LEU A 240 37.20 7.13 -20.68
C LEU A 240 38.46 7.78 -20.14
N PHE A 241 38.43 8.24 -18.88
CA PHE A 241 39.57 8.92 -18.25
C PHE A 241 40.79 7.99 -18.13
N LYS A 242 40.59 6.73 -17.76
CA LYS A 242 41.65 5.69 -17.76
C LYS A 242 42.21 5.43 -19.16
N THR A 243 41.36 5.50 -20.19
CA THR A 243 41.77 5.31 -21.59
C THR A 243 42.62 6.48 -22.08
N ILE A 244 42.23 7.72 -21.77
CA ILE A 244 43.01 8.94 -22.05
C ILE A 244 44.37 8.89 -21.32
N ASP A 245 44.38 8.54 -20.03
CA ASP A 245 45.62 8.43 -19.26
C ASP A 245 46.60 7.42 -19.87
N SER A 246 46.08 6.31 -20.38
CA SER A 246 46.86 5.25 -21.01
C SER A 246 47.40 5.63 -22.39
N SER A 247 46.66 6.44 -23.18
CA SER A 247 47.07 6.80 -24.54
C SER A 247 48.36 7.63 -24.58
N PHE A 248 48.70 8.33 -23.50
CA PHE A 248 49.97 9.06 -23.40
C PHE A 248 51.19 8.16 -23.14
N SER A 249 50.99 6.89 -22.78
CA SER A 249 52.09 5.96 -22.45
C SER A 249 52.51 5.10 -23.63
N VAL A 250 51.59 4.84 -24.56
CA VAL A 250 51.81 4.01 -25.75
C VAL A 250 51.00 4.62 -26.90
N ASP A 251 51.69 5.09 -27.94
CA ASP A 251 51.05 5.62 -29.13
C ASP A 251 50.43 4.46 -29.94
N SER A 252 49.10 4.43 -30.04
CA SER A 252 48.37 3.36 -30.71
C SER A 252 46.95 3.80 -31.06
N ASP A 253 46.58 3.63 -32.34
CA ASP A 253 45.23 3.84 -32.91
C ASP A 253 44.12 3.09 -32.13
N LYS A 254 44.50 2.06 -31.35
CA LYS A 254 43.59 1.29 -30.50
C LYS A 254 42.94 2.15 -29.40
N TYR A 255 43.65 3.14 -28.86
CA TYR A 255 43.09 4.00 -27.82
C TYR A 255 42.06 4.98 -28.38
N GLU A 256 42.32 5.53 -29.57
CA GLU A 256 41.38 6.40 -30.27
C GLU A 256 40.05 5.70 -30.55
N THR A 257 40.14 4.49 -31.13
CA THR A 257 38.95 3.66 -31.39
C THR A 257 38.14 3.39 -30.12
N LYS A 258 38.83 3.09 -29.01
CA LYS A 258 38.18 2.81 -27.72
C LYS A 258 37.52 4.05 -27.12
N MET A 259 38.11 5.23 -27.27
CA MET A 259 37.50 6.49 -26.80
C MET A 259 36.21 6.80 -27.56
N ILE A 260 36.20 6.60 -28.89
CA ILE A 260 34.99 6.78 -29.72
C ILE A 260 33.87 5.84 -29.24
N GLU A 261 34.17 4.56 -29.02
CA GLU A 261 33.19 3.59 -28.52
C GLU A 261 32.60 4.00 -27.15
N ILE A 262 33.46 4.40 -26.20
CA ILE A 262 33.01 4.82 -24.87
C ILE A 262 32.16 6.08 -24.95
N ASN A 263 32.55 7.07 -25.75
CA ASN A 263 31.77 8.30 -25.93
C ASN A 263 30.38 8.01 -26.51
N GLY A 264 30.26 7.12 -27.51
CA GLY A 264 28.96 6.71 -28.04
C GLY A 264 28.06 6.07 -26.98
N LYS A 265 28.62 5.27 -26.06
CA LYS A 265 27.85 4.71 -24.92
C LYS A 265 27.43 5.80 -23.93
N ILE A 266 28.31 6.77 -23.66
CA ILE A 266 27.99 7.92 -22.80
C ILE A 266 26.81 8.70 -23.39
N GLU A 267 26.83 8.99 -24.69
CA GLU A 267 25.74 9.69 -25.38
C GLU A 267 24.42 8.94 -25.27
N ALA A 268 24.42 7.61 -25.48
CA ALA A 268 23.22 6.79 -25.33
C ALA A 268 22.64 6.84 -23.91
N VAL A 269 23.49 6.72 -22.87
CA VAL A 269 23.05 6.80 -21.47
C VAL A 269 22.49 8.19 -21.13
N LEU A 270 23.10 9.26 -21.65
CA LEU A 270 22.60 10.63 -21.47
C LEU A 270 21.25 10.86 -22.18
N GLU A 271 21.04 10.26 -23.34
CA GLU A 271 19.75 10.28 -24.03
C GLU A 271 18.67 9.59 -23.19
N ASP A 272 18.98 8.43 -22.63
CA ASP A 272 18.06 7.69 -21.76
C ASP A 272 17.78 8.42 -20.44
N LEU A 273 18.76 9.09 -19.85
CA LEU A 273 18.57 9.97 -18.70
C LEU A 273 17.62 11.14 -19.02
N ASN A 274 17.76 11.74 -20.20
CA ASN A 274 16.87 12.83 -20.61
C ASN A 274 15.43 12.36 -20.88
N LYS A 275 15.21 11.10 -21.24
CA LYS A 275 13.86 10.52 -21.39
C LYS A 275 13.15 10.27 -20.05
N LEU A 276 13.87 10.31 -18.93
CA LEU A 276 13.30 10.17 -17.58
C LEU A 276 12.85 11.50 -16.97
N LYS A 277 13.22 12.65 -17.57
CA LYS A 277 12.75 13.99 -17.20
C LYS A 277 11.36 14.25 -17.75
#